data_AF-A0A5K0ZN40-F1
#
_entry.id   AF-A0A5K0ZN40-F1
#
_cell.length_a   1.000
_cell.length_b   1.000
_cell.length_c   1.000
_cell.angle_alpha   90.00
_cell.angle_beta   90.00
_cell.angle_gamma   90.00
#
_symmetry.space_group_name_H-M   'P 1'
#
loop_
_entity.id
_entity.type
_entity.pdbx_description
1 polymer ?
#
loop_
_entity_poly.entity_id
_entity_poly.type
_entity_poly.pdbx_seq_one_letter_code
_entity_poly.pdbx_strand_id
1 'polypeptide(L)'
;VTQLSPSVLKSEGVSVYRTVQHAGEFVLTFPRAYHSGFNCGFNCAEAVNVAPVDWLPHGQSAVELYHEQCRKTSISHDKLLLGAANGAVKALWRLLLLKECNKESLRWESACGKDGILTEAVK
;
A
#
# COMPACT_ATOMS: atom_id res chain seq x y z
N VAL A 1 11.55 10.30 18.03
CA VAL A 1 11.55 10.83 16.64
C VAL A 1 12.93 11.38 16.36
N THR A 2 13.50 11.11 15.18
CA THR A 2 14.85 11.57 14.80
C THR A 2 14.83 12.07 13.36
N GLN A 3 15.41 13.23 13.08
CA GLN A 3 15.74 13.68 11.73
C GLN A 3 17.23 13.51 11.51
N LEU A 4 17.60 12.66 10.55
CA LEU A 4 18.98 12.47 10.12
C LEU A 4 19.25 13.30 8.88
N SER A 5 20.45 13.90 8.81
CA SER A 5 20.89 14.56 7.59
C SER A 5 20.91 13.56 6.44
N PRO A 6 20.33 13.87 5.26
CA PRO A 6 20.44 13.04 4.07
C PRO A 6 21.88 12.66 3.72
N SER A 7 22.85 13.53 4.02
CA SER A 7 24.27 13.28 3.78
C SER A 7 24.83 12.14 4.64
N VAL A 8 24.37 12.01 5.89
CA VAL A 8 24.77 10.90 6.79
C VAL A 8 24.21 9.57 6.26
N LEU A 9 22.96 9.55 5.81
CA LEU A 9 22.38 8.34 5.21
C LEU A 9 23.13 7.93 3.93
N LYS A 10 23.47 8.90 3.08
CA LYS A 10 24.25 8.65 1.86
C LYS A 10 25.66 8.14 2.16
N SER A 11 26.34 8.65 3.19
CA SER A 11 27.68 8.14 3.56
C SER A 11 27.65 6.69 4.02
N GLU A 12 26.54 6.25 4.63
CA GLU A 12 26.29 4.85 5.01
C GLU A 12 25.73 3.99 3.84
N GLY A 13 25.75 4.50 2.61
CA GLY A 13 25.32 3.76 1.42
C GLY A 13 23.79 3.66 1.24
N VAL A 14 23.00 4.38 2.02
CA VAL A 14 21.54 4.42 1.86
C VAL A 14 21.18 5.31 0.67
N SER A 15 20.34 4.79 -0.22
CA SER A 15 19.79 5.56 -1.34
C SER A 15 18.85 6.65 -0.83
N VAL A 16 19.16 7.92 -1.13
CA VAL A 16 18.34 9.07 -0.72
C VAL A 16 18.04 9.99 -1.90
N TYR A 17 16.77 10.22 -2.13
CA TYR A 17 16.21 11.07 -3.18
C TYR A 17 15.48 12.27 -2.55
N ARG A 18 15.30 13.35 -3.32
CA ARG A 18 14.57 14.53 -2.88
C ARG A 18 13.74 15.14 -4.01
N THR A 19 12.68 15.84 -3.63
CA THR A 19 11.90 16.70 -4.51
C THR A 19 11.48 17.98 -3.76
N VAL A 20 11.05 19.00 -4.49
CA VAL A 20 10.33 20.17 -3.94
C VAL A 20 8.91 20.06 -4.45
N GLN A 21 7.94 19.93 -3.55
CA GLN A 21 6.52 19.86 -3.90
C GLN A 21 5.96 21.27 -4.04
N HIS A 22 5.41 21.59 -5.21
CA HIS A 22 4.71 22.82 -5.50
C HIS A 22 3.18 22.66 -5.34
N ALA A 23 2.46 23.77 -5.29
CA ALA A 23 1.01 23.76 -5.17
C ALA A 23 0.35 23.04 -6.37
N GLY A 24 -0.59 22.15 -6.08
CA GLY A 24 -1.26 21.31 -7.09
C GLY A 24 -0.51 20.02 -7.45
N GLU A 25 0.68 19.79 -6.91
CA GLU A 25 1.44 18.55 -7.13
C GLU A 25 1.13 17.47 -6.09
N PHE A 26 1.17 16.22 -6.53
CA PHE A 26 1.10 15.05 -5.66
C PHE A 26 2.49 14.49 -5.36
N VAL A 27 2.69 14.04 -4.13
CA VAL A 27 3.84 13.22 -3.73
C VAL A 27 3.30 11.86 -3.29
N LEU A 28 3.78 10.80 -3.95
CA LEU A 28 3.41 9.42 -3.62
C LEU A 28 4.51 8.76 -2.81
N THR A 29 4.16 8.24 -1.63
CA THR A 29 5.06 7.45 -0.77
C THR A 29 4.71 5.97 -0.90
N PHE A 30 5.65 5.17 -1.39
CA PHE A 30 5.48 3.74 -1.59
C PHE A 30 5.63 2.94 -0.28
N PRO A 31 5.15 1.69 -0.23
CA PRO A 31 5.28 0.83 0.95
C PRO A 31 6.72 0.74 1.44
N ARG A 32 6.92 0.91 2.77
CA ARG A 32 8.24 0.94 3.44
C ARG A 32 9.22 2.03 2.96
N ALA A 33 8.79 2.99 2.13
CA ALA A 33 9.61 4.14 1.78
C ALA A 33 9.67 5.14 2.93
N TYR A 34 10.79 5.19 3.64
CA TYR A 34 11.06 6.22 4.64
C TYR A 34 11.13 7.60 3.98
N HIS A 35 10.46 8.59 4.58
CA HIS A 35 10.46 9.96 4.09
C HIS A 35 10.56 10.95 5.24
N SER A 36 11.13 12.11 4.95
CA SER A 36 11.20 13.26 5.84
C SER A 36 11.21 14.53 5.00
N GLY A 37 10.85 15.66 5.58
CA GLY A 37 10.79 16.93 4.86
C GLY A 37 10.58 18.12 5.79
N PHE A 38 10.56 19.30 5.18
CA PHE A 38 10.25 20.57 5.82
C PHE A 38 9.58 21.50 4.79
N ASN A 39 8.88 22.51 5.27
CA ASN A 39 8.19 23.48 4.43
C ASN A 39 9.13 24.65 4.09
N CYS A 40 9.09 25.11 2.84
CA CYS A 40 9.87 26.29 2.40
C CYS A 40 9.21 27.64 2.79
N GLY A 41 7.99 27.61 3.33
CA GLY A 41 7.20 28.77 3.70
C GLY A 41 5.82 28.35 4.21
N PHE A 42 4.91 29.32 4.38
CA PHE A 42 3.52 29.05 4.74
C PHE A 42 2.81 28.28 3.62
N ASN A 43 2.16 27.16 3.97
CA ASN A 43 1.39 26.34 3.02
C ASN A 43 0.27 25.58 3.73
N CYS A 44 -0.51 24.85 2.94
CA CYS A 44 -1.51 23.88 3.38
C CYS A 44 -1.38 22.62 2.52
N ALA A 45 -1.44 21.44 3.14
CA ALA A 45 -1.36 20.16 2.46
C ALA A 45 -2.31 19.15 3.13
N GLU A 46 -2.78 18.18 2.35
CA GLU A 46 -3.59 17.04 2.81
C GLU A 46 -2.90 15.74 2.43
N ALA A 47 -3.04 14.71 3.26
CA ALA A 47 -2.46 13.39 3.02
C ALA A 47 -3.41 12.28 3.47
N VAL A 48 -3.38 11.17 2.74
CA VAL A 48 -4.16 9.97 3.05
C VAL A 48 -3.34 8.71 2.76
N ASN A 49 -3.55 7.66 3.56
CA ASN A 49 -2.99 6.35 3.30
C ASN A 49 -3.95 5.55 2.42
N VAL A 50 -3.43 4.89 1.38
CA VAL A 50 -4.20 4.01 0.49
C VAL A 50 -3.59 2.61 0.47
N ALA A 51 -4.45 1.60 0.34
CA ALA A 51 -4.06 0.19 0.28
C ALA A 51 -4.75 -0.50 -0.91
N PRO A 52 -4.20 -0.35 -2.13
CA PRO A 52 -4.64 -1.13 -3.28
C PRO A 52 -4.32 -2.64 -3.10
N VAL A 53 -4.82 -3.50 -3.99
CA VAL A 53 -4.71 -4.97 -3.82
C VAL A 53 -3.25 -5.45 -3.80
N ASP A 54 -2.38 -4.81 -4.58
CA ASP A 54 -0.92 -4.98 -4.60
C ASP A 54 -0.23 -4.54 -3.30
N TRP A 55 -0.93 -3.85 -2.39
CA TRP A 55 -0.41 -3.59 -1.05
C TRP A 55 -0.49 -4.81 -0.12
N LEU A 56 -1.38 -5.78 -0.38
CA LEU A 56 -1.65 -6.88 0.55
C LEU A 56 -0.38 -7.66 0.97
N PRO A 57 0.52 -8.06 0.06
CA PRO A 57 1.77 -8.74 0.46
C PRO A 57 2.65 -7.89 1.39
N HIS A 58 2.71 -6.57 1.16
CA HIS A 58 3.45 -5.66 2.04
C HIS A 58 2.80 -5.52 3.42
N GLY A 59 1.46 -5.56 3.47
CA GLY A 59 0.72 -5.58 4.73
C GLY A 59 1.03 -6.81 5.57
N GLN A 60 1.11 -7.99 4.94
CA GLN A 60 1.48 -9.24 5.61
C GLN A 60 2.89 -9.15 6.20
N SER A 61 3.89 -8.71 5.41
CA SER A 61 5.25 -8.50 5.94
C SER A 61 5.30 -7.51 7.10
N ALA A 62 4.43 -6.49 7.09
CA ALA A 62 4.37 -5.53 8.19
C ALA A 62 3.78 -6.15 9.46
N VAL A 63 2.81 -7.05 9.36
CA VAL A 63 2.25 -7.78 10.52
C VAL A 63 3.31 -8.66 11.17
N GLU A 64 4.05 -9.42 10.37
CA GLU A 64 5.14 -10.28 10.83
C GLU A 64 6.23 -9.48 11.55
N LEU A 65 6.69 -8.39 10.92
CA LEU A 65 7.70 -7.51 11.53
C LEU A 65 7.18 -6.87 12.83
N TYR A 66 5.92 -6.47 12.87
CA TYR A 66 5.33 -5.88 14.07
C TYR A 66 5.17 -6.91 15.19
N HIS A 67 4.87 -8.17 14.85
CA HIS A 67 4.87 -9.26 15.82
C HIS A 67 6.24 -9.45 16.45
N GLU A 68 7.31 -9.52 15.64
CA GLU A 68 8.70 -9.63 16.13
C GLU A 68 9.11 -8.45 17.03
N GLN A 69 8.61 -7.25 16.74
CA GLN A 69 8.90 -6.04 17.49
C GLN A 69 7.96 -5.82 18.69
N CYS A 70 7.06 -6.76 18.99
CA CYS A 70 6.01 -6.62 20.01
C CYS A 70 5.17 -5.33 19.83
N ARG A 71 4.96 -4.93 18.57
CA ARG A 71 4.23 -3.72 18.18
C ARG A 71 2.80 -4.05 17.80
N LYS A 72 1.85 -3.29 18.33
CA LYS A 72 0.43 -3.42 17.96
C LYS A 72 0.16 -2.92 16.55
N THR A 73 -0.69 -3.63 15.81
CA THR A 73 -1.22 -3.19 14.52
C THR A 73 -2.43 -2.26 14.73
N SER A 74 -2.61 -1.29 13.83
CA SER A 74 -3.78 -0.38 13.87
C SER A 74 -5.05 -1.01 13.30
N ILE A 75 -4.89 -2.02 12.44
CA ILE A 75 -5.97 -2.76 11.78
C ILE A 75 -5.59 -4.24 11.71
N SER A 76 -6.60 -5.12 11.62
CA SER A 76 -6.38 -6.54 11.34
C SER A 76 -6.15 -6.73 9.84
N HIS A 77 -4.97 -7.25 9.47
CA HIS A 77 -4.65 -7.57 8.08
C HIS A 77 -5.55 -8.70 7.54
N ASP A 78 -5.78 -9.73 8.34
CA ASP A 78 -6.68 -10.84 7.99
C ASP A 78 -8.10 -10.36 7.66
N LYS A 79 -8.60 -9.35 8.39
CA LYS A 79 -9.90 -8.75 8.09
C LYS A 79 -9.91 -8.06 6.72
N LEU A 80 -8.81 -7.44 6.31
CA LEU A 80 -8.67 -6.88 4.96
C LEU A 80 -8.63 -7.98 3.90
N LEU A 81 -7.86 -9.04 4.13
CA LEU A 81 -7.77 -10.20 3.22
C LEU A 81 -9.14 -10.84 3.00
N LEU A 82 -9.88 -11.11 4.08
CA LEU A 82 -11.26 -11.63 4.00
C LEU A 82 -12.20 -10.66 3.29
N GLY A 83 -12.05 -9.36 3.52
CA GLY A 83 -12.82 -8.32 2.83
C GLY A 83 -12.55 -8.33 1.32
N ALA A 84 -11.28 -8.39 0.91
CA ALA A 84 -10.87 -8.46 -0.48
C ALA A 84 -11.35 -9.76 -1.15
N ALA A 85 -11.19 -10.90 -0.50
CA ALA A 85 -11.69 -12.19 -0.98
C ALA A 85 -13.20 -12.20 -1.19
N ASN A 86 -13.96 -11.65 -0.24
CA ASN A 86 -15.42 -11.51 -0.39
C ASN A 86 -15.81 -10.58 -1.54
N GLY A 87 -15.09 -9.47 -1.73
CA GLY A 87 -15.27 -8.58 -2.87
C GLY A 87 -15.02 -9.27 -4.21
N ALA A 88 -13.91 -10.00 -4.30
CA ALA A 88 -13.55 -10.81 -5.47
C ALA A 88 -14.62 -11.86 -5.80
N VAL A 89 -15.06 -12.65 -4.82
CA VAL A 89 -16.09 -13.69 -5.02
C VAL A 89 -17.37 -13.07 -5.56
N LYS A 90 -17.83 -11.94 -5.02
CA LYS A 90 -19.02 -11.24 -5.52
C LYS A 90 -18.85 -10.74 -6.95
N ALA A 91 -17.69 -10.18 -7.28
CA ALA A 91 -17.42 -9.66 -8.62
C ALA A 91 -17.37 -10.79 -9.66
N LEU A 92 -16.65 -11.88 -9.35
CA LEU A 92 -16.53 -13.06 -10.21
C LEU A 92 -17.86 -13.80 -10.36
N TRP A 93 -18.66 -13.88 -9.29
CA TRP A 93 -20.02 -14.44 -9.36
C TRP A 93 -20.90 -13.70 -10.37
N ARG A 94 -20.91 -12.36 -10.31
CA ARG A 94 -21.66 -11.52 -11.27
C ARG A 94 -21.14 -11.72 -12.70
N LEU A 95 -19.82 -11.74 -12.88
CA LEU A 95 -19.21 -11.95 -14.18
C LEU A 95 -19.60 -13.31 -14.79
N LEU A 96 -19.45 -14.40 -14.02
CA LEU A 96 -19.63 -15.76 -14.52
C LEU A 96 -21.10 -16.14 -14.72
N LEU A 97 -22.00 -15.70 -13.84
CA LEU A 97 -23.40 -16.12 -13.86
C LEU A 97 -24.34 -15.11 -14.51
N LEU A 98 -24.12 -13.82 -14.29
CA LEU A 98 -24.97 -12.76 -14.85
C LEU A 98 -24.40 -12.22 -16.17
N LYS A 99 -23.19 -12.63 -16.57
CA LYS A 99 -22.47 -12.10 -17.74
C LYS A 99 -22.29 -10.58 -17.70
N GLU A 100 -22.33 -10.00 -16.50
CA GLU A 100 -22.13 -8.56 -16.28
C GLU A 100 -20.64 -8.26 -16.20
N CYS A 101 -20.07 -7.78 -17.31
CA CYS A 101 -18.69 -7.35 -17.37
C CYS A 101 -18.57 -5.85 -17.08
N ASN A 102 -17.76 -5.48 -16.10
CA ASN A 102 -17.41 -4.09 -15.80
C ASN A 102 -15.93 -4.00 -15.38
N LYS A 103 -15.45 -2.76 -15.17
CA LYS A 103 -14.05 -2.50 -14.80
C LYS A 103 -13.63 -3.17 -13.48
N GLU A 104 -14.55 -3.30 -12.52
CA GLU A 104 -14.25 -3.97 -11.24
C GLU A 104 -14.13 -5.49 -11.43
N SER A 105 -15.02 -6.10 -12.21
CA SER A 105 -14.96 -7.54 -12.52
C SER A 105 -13.63 -7.91 -13.18
N LEU A 106 -13.17 -7.12 -14.16
CA LEU A 106 -11.88 -7.33 -14.84
C LEU A 106 -10.69 -7.17 -13.88
N ARG A 107 -10.74 -6.19 -12.98
CA ARG A 107 -9.71 -5.98 -11.95
C ARG A 107 -9.62 -7.20 -11.03
N TRP A 108 -10.74 -7.70 -10.54
CA TRP A 108 -10.76 -8.87 -9.66
C TRP A 108 -10.35 -10.16 -10.39
N GLU A 109 -10.73 -10.32 -11.66
CA GLU A 109 -10.27 -11.42 -12.50
C GLU A 109 -8.74 -11.46 -12.59
N SER A 110 -8.09 -10.33 -12.86
CA SER A 110 -6.63 -10.25 -12.86
C SER A 110 -6.00 -10.53 -11.48
N ALA A 111 -6.67 -10.12 -10.40
CA ALA A 111 -6.13 -10.25 -9.04
C ALA A 111 -6.28 -11.65 -8.45
N CYS A 112 -7.22 -12.47 -8.95
CA CYS A 112 -7.59 -13.76 -8.37
C CYS A 112 -7.17 -14.99 -9.21
N GLY A 113 -6.44 -14.78 -10.30
CA GLY A 113 -5.87 -15.86 -11.10
C GLY A 113 -4.89 -16.75 -10.31
N LYS A 114 -4.39 -17.81 -10.95
CA LYS A 114 -3.39 -18.73 -10.35
C LYS A 114 -2.14 -18.01 -9.84
N ASP A 115 -1.75 -16.96 -10.56
CA ASP A 115 -0.63 -16.04 -10.27
C ASP A 115 -1.14 -14.64 -9.86
N GLY A 116 -2.40 -14.57 -9.41
CA GLY A 116 -3.03 -13.34 -8.98
C GLY A 116 -2.54 -12.91 -7.60
N ILE A 117 -2.32 -11.61 -7.42
CA ILE A 117 -1.80 -11.02 -6.18
C ILE A 117 -2.65 -11.41 -4.96
N LEU A 118 -3.98 -11.43 -5.08
CA LEU A 118 -4.84 -11.82 -3.96
C LEU A 118 -4.68 -13.30 -3.63
N THR A 119 -4.52 -14.15 -4.64
CA THR A 119 -4.29 -15.58 -4.47
C THR A 119 -2.95 -15.83 -3.76
N GLU A 120 -1.91 -15.08 -4.10
CA GLU A 120 -0.62 -15.16 -3.40
C GLU A 120 -0.71 -14.63 -1.96
N ALA A 121 -1.43 -13.53 -1.73
CA ALA A 121 -1.57 -12.94 -0.41
C ALA A 121 -2.40 -13.78 0.58
N VAL A 122 -3.16 -14.76 0.10
CA VAL A 122 -4.00 -15.66 0.92
C VAL A 122 -3.34 -17.02 1.16
N LYS A 123 -2.30 -17.39 0.39
CA LYS A 123 -1.55 -18.65 0.58
C LYS A 123 -0.72 -18.61 1.86
#